data_AF-W7JRB7-F1
#
_entry.id   AF-W7JRB7-F1
#
_cell.length_a   1.000
_cell.length_b   1.000
_cell.length_c   1.000
_cell.angle_alpha   90.00
_cell.angle_beta   90.00
_cell.angle_gamma   90.00
#
_symmetry.space_group_name_H-M   'P 1'
#
loop_
_entity.id
_entity.type
_entity.pdbx_description
1 polymer ?
#
loop_
_entity_poly.entity_id
_entity_poly.type
_entity_poly.pdbx_seq_one_letter_code
_entity_poly.pdbx_strand_id
1 'polypeptide(L)'
;MDCVLMSAGSDARIYRCTFIKKEAVKKVIYRKYYRHKKIDTKIRKLRVSNEIKFTKKLASLNIDVPYIYFVDAKEKSLYFEYVKGCTINFILKNLKEYEPKIPICVGMVLAKIHNGNIIHGDYTTSNLILRNSFIQQNNLLDLKNNNSPYNFSDLENVKLCVIDFGLSFLSSSIEDKAVDLFVLLKTIKSFHSEFPSLVIA
;
A
#
# COMPACT_ATOMS: atom_id res chain seq x y z
N MET A 1 -17.99 -18.84 2.06
CA MET A 1 -16.94 -18.13 1.30
C MET A 1 -15.61 -18.59 1.83
N ASP A 2 -14.88 -19.38 1.06
CA ASP A 2 -13.56 -19.82 1.48
C ASP A 2 -12.60 -18.64 1.41
N CYS A 3 -12.02 -18.31 2.56
CA CYS A 3 -11.07 -17.23 2.72
C CYS A 3 -9.74 -17.84 3.12
N VAL A 4 -8.70 -17.66 2.31
CA VAL A 4 -7.35 -18.16 2.60
C VAL A 4 -6.55 -17.04 3.25
N LEU A 5 -5.99 -17.29 4.43
CA LEU A 5 -5.15 -16.31 5.12
C LEU A 5 -3.89 -16.04 4.30
N MET A 6 -3.68 -14.78 3.90
CA MET A 6 -2.48 -14.35 3.18
C MET A 6 -1.42 -13.80 4.13
N SER A 7 -1.84 -13.02 5.11
CA SER A 7 -0.94 -12.34 6.03
C SER A 7 -1.64 -12.04 7.35
N ALA A 8 -0.89 -12.17 8.44
CA ALA A 8 -1.32 -11.82 9.79
C ALA A 8 -0.39 -10.71 10.32
N GLY A 9 -0.85 -9.47 10.18
CA GLY A 9 -0.14 -8.31 10.69
C GLY A 9 -0.45 -8.03 12.16
N SER A 10 0.25 -7.03 12.69
CA SER A 10 0.06 -6.57 14.06
C SER A 10 -1.33 -6.01 14.30
N ASP A 11 -2.05 -5.48 13.32
CA ASP A 11 -3.36 -4.86 13.58
C ASP A 11 -4.51 -5.40 12.70
N ALA A 12 -4.19 -6.14 11.64
CA ALA A 12 -5.18 -6.74 10.77
C ALA A 12 -4.75 -8.13 10.27
N ARG A 13 -5.74 -8.96 9.96
CA ARG A 13 -5.55 -10.20 9.19
C ARG A 13 -6.09 -9.99 7.78
N ILE A 14 -5.32 -10.43 6.80
CA ILE A 14 -5.60 -10.27 5.38
C ILE A 14 -5.90 -11.65 4.81
N TYR A 15 -7.07 -11.78 4.19
CA TYR A 15 -7.50 -13.03 3.57
C TYR A 15 -7.76 -12.80 2.08
N ARG A 16 -7.32 -13.73 1.23
CA ARG A 16 -7.76 -13.81 -0.16
C ARG A 16 -9.08 -14.55 -0.22
N CYS A 17 -10.03 -14.03 -0.97
CA CYS A 17 -11.33 -14.68 -1.17
C CYS A 17 -11.95 -14.29 -2.51
N THR A 18 -13.03 -14.95 -2.87
CA THR A 18 -13.92 -14.50 -3.94
C THR A 18 -15.13 -13.80 -3.33
N PHE A 19 -15.39 -12.55 -3.73
CA PHE A 19 -16.50 -11.74 -3.28
C PHE A 19 -17.25 -11.17 -4.49
N ILE A 20 -18.58 -11.39 -4.57
CA ILE A 20 -19.42 -10.99 -5.72
C ILE A 20 -18.79 -11.44 -7.06
N LYS A 21 -18.37 -12.71 -7.13
CA LYS A 21 -17.70 -13.33 -8.31
C LYS A 21 -16.41 -12.63 -8.76
N LYS A 22 -15.82 -11.75 -7.94
CA LYS A 22 -14.53 -11.09 -8.18
C LYS A 22 -13.49 -11.55 -7.18
N GLU A 23 -12.22 -11.58 -7.59
CA GLU A 23 -11.11 -11.75 -6.66
C GLU A 23 -11.05 -10.55 -5.70
N ALA A 24 -10.94 -10.85 -4.41
CA ALA A 24 -11.01 -9.85 -3.35
C ALA A 24 -10.03 -10.14 -2.21
N VAL A 25 -9.77 -9.10 -1.44
CA VAL A 25 -9.04 -9.15 -0.17
C VAL A 25 -10.00 -8.76 0.95
N LYS A 26 -10.20 -9.67 1.91
CA LYS A 26 -10.89 -9.36 3.17
C LYS A 26 -9.84 -8.93 4.21
N LYS A 27 -9.87 -7.67 4.63
CA LYS A 27 -9.07 -7.13 5.73
C LYS A 27 -9.94 -7.12 7.00
N VAL A 28 -9.51 -7.85 8.03
CA VAL A 28 -10.21 -7.95 9.32
C VAL A 28 -9.40 -7.26 10.41
N ILE A 29 -9.96 -6.21 11.02
CA ILE A 29 -9.31 -5.49 12.13
C ILE A 29 -9.72 -6.14 13.46
N TYR A 30 -8.81 -6.94 14.02
CA TYR A 30 -9.09 -7.79 15.18
C TYR A 30 -8.78 -7.09 16.51
N ARG A 31 -9.45 -7.52 17.59
CA ARG A 31 -9.26 -6.99 18.94
C ARG A 31 -7.86 -7.33 19.46
N LYS A 32 -7.21 -6.35 20.09
CA LYS A 32 -6.02 -6.58 20.91
C LYS A 32 -6.40 -6.72 22.37
N TYR A 33 -6.28 -7.93 22.90
CA TYR A 33 -6.69 -8.24 24.27
C TYR A 33 -5.84 -7.53 25.34
N TYR A 34 -4.59 -7.18 25.01
CA TYR A 34 -3.74 -6.38 25.90
C TYR A 34 -4.19 -4.92 26.05
N ARG A 35 -5.03 -4.39 25.12
CA ARG A 35 -5.56 -3.03 25.20
C ARG A 35 -6.87 -3.02 25.99
N HIS A 36 -7.10 -2.00 26.81
CA HIS A 36 -8.38 -1.82 27.49
C HIS A 36 -9.55 -1.80 26.48
N LYS A 37 -10.64 -2.54 26.77
CA LYS A 37 -11.74 -2.81 25.84
C LYS A 37 -12.31 -1.55 25.17
N LYS A 38 -12.48 -0.46 25.92
CA LYS A 38 -13.01 0.82 25.40
C LYS A 38 -12.02 1.48 24.42
N ILE A 39 -10.72 1.46 24.73
CA ILE A 39 -9.67 2.08 23.91
C ILE A 39 -9.49 1.28 22.61
N ASP A 40 -9.39 -0.05 22.70
CA ASP A 40 -9.29 -0.92 21.53
C ASP A 40 -10.48 -0.73 20.57
N THR A 41 -11.69 -0.63 21.13
CA THR A 41 -12.89 -0.42 20.33
C THR A 41 -12.84 0.91 19.57
N LYS A 42 -12.38 1.99 20.22
CA LYS A 42 -12.19 3.29 19.57
C LYS A 42 -11.12 3.23 18.47
N ILE A 43 -9.96 2.64 18.74
CA ILE A 43 -8.86 2.51 17.77
C ILE A 43 -9.33 1.73 16.52
N ARG A 44 -9.98 0.58 16.71
CA ARG A 44 -10.46 -0.22 15.58
C ARG A 44 -11.50 0.51 14.75
N LYS A 45 -12.43 1.23 15.40
CA LYS A 45 -13.43 2.04 14.70
C LYS A 45 -12.76 3.15 13.88
N LEU A 46 -11.76 3.83 14.45
CA LEU A 46 -10.98 4.86 13.75
C LEU A 46 -10.26 4.28 12.53
N ARG A 47 -9.57 3.14 12.67
CA ARG A 47 -8.87 2.49 11.55
C ARG A 47 -9.81 2.10 10.41
N VAL A 48 -10.95 1.46 10.71
CA VAL A 48 -11.96 1.15 9.67
C VAL A 48 -12.46 2.43 9.00
N SER A 49 -12.76 3.47 9.79
CA SER A 49 -13.23 4.75 9.25
C SER A 49 -12.19 5.43 8.36
N ASN A 50 -10.91 5.40 8.74
CA ASN A 50 -9.82 5.98 7.98
C ASN A 50 -9.60 5.24 6.67
N GLU A 51 -9.57 3.91 6.70
CA GLU A 51 -9.48 3.08 5.49
C GLU A 51 -10.53 3.47 4.45
N ILE A 52 -11.79 3.58 4.86
CA ILE A 52 -12.89 3.94 3.96
C ILE A 52 -12.73 5.38 3.46
N LYS A 53 -12.48 6.33 4.38
CA LYS A 53 -12.41 7.76 4.09
C LYS A 53 -11.26 8.09 3.13
N PHE A 54 -10.06 7.61 3.43
CA PHE A 54 -8.86 7.96 2.69
C PHE A 54 -8.74 7.19 1.39
N THR A 55 -9.16 5.93 1.31
CA THR A 55 -9.25 5.23 0.01
C THR A 55 -10.12 6.03 -0.96
N LYS A 56 -11.32 6.46 -0.52
CA LYS A 56 -12.22 7.28 -1.37
C LYS A 56 -11.62 8.63 -1.73
N LYS A 57 -10.98 9.31 -0.77
CA LYS A 57 -10.38 10.62 -1.01
C LYS A 57 -9.20 10.54 -1.99
N LEU A 58 -8.31 9.56 -1.84
CA LEU A 58 -7.19 9.36 -2.77
C LEU A 58 -7.68 8.97 -4.16
N ALA A 59 -8.70 8.12 -4.26
CA ALA A 59 -9.33 7.80 -5.54
C ALA A 59 -9.84 9.06 -6.26
N SER A 60 -10.46 10.02 -5.53
CA SER A 60 -10.92 11.29 -6.12
C SER A 60 -9.80 12.23 -6.57
N LEU A 61 -8.56 11.98 -6.14
CA LEU A 61 -7.36 12.70 -6.56
C LEU A 61 -6.61 11.98 -7.71
N ASN A 62 -7.26 11.01 -8.36
CA ASN A 62 -6.67 10.15 -9.38
C ASN A 62 -5.41 9.39 -8.90
N ILE A 63 -5.34 9.10 -7.60
CA ILE A 63 -4.31 8.23 -7.03
C ILE A 63 -4.82 6.81 -7.08
N ASP A 64 -3.97 5.89 -7.56
CA ASP A 64 -4.32 4.49 -7.67
C ASP A 64 -4.41 3.84 -6.29
N VAL A 65 -5.57 3.25 -6.00
CA VAL A 65 -5.94 2.63 -4.73
C VAL A 65 -6.86 1.44 -5.02
N PRO A 66 -6.99 0.45 -4.12
CA PRO A 66 -7.88 -0.68 -4.35
C PRO A 66 -9.35 -0.23 -4.31
N TYR A 67 -10.19 -0.82 -5.15
CA TYR A 67 -11.64 -0.61 -5.03
C TYR A 67 -12.16 -1.20 -3.71
N ILE A 68 -13.02 -0.47 -3.01
CA ILE A 68 -13.78 -1.00 -1.88
C ILE A 68 -15.04 -1.66 -2.42
N TYR A 69 -15.12 -2.98 -2.30
CA TYR A 69 -16.32 -3.74 -2.69
C TYR A 69 -17.40 -3.72 -1.61
N PHE A 70 -17.02 -3.86 -0.33
CA PHE A 70 -17.97 -3.91 0.76
C PHE A 70 -17.34 -3.57 2.12
N VAL A 71 -18.15 -3.05 3.02
CA VAL A 71 -17.77 -2.74 4.40
C VAL A 71 -18.71 -3.49 5.34
N ASP A 72 -18.17 -4.43 6.11
CA ASP A 72 -18.90 -5.12 7.16
C ASP A 72 -18.68 -4.42 8.51
N ALA A 73 -19.65 -3.62 8.93
CA ALA A 73 -19.60 -2.93 10.21
C ALA A 73 -19.72 -3.88 11.41
N LYS A 74 -20.37 -5.05 11.27
CA LYS A 74 -20.56 -6.03 12.35
C LYS A 74 -19.25 -6.77 12.63
N GLU A 75 -18.62 -7.28 11.58
CA GLU A 75 -17.35 -8.01 11.68
C GLU A 75 -16.11 -7.09 11.74
N LYS A 76 -16.30 -5.77 11.52
CA LYS A 76 -15.21 -4.79 11.36
C LYS A 76 -14.23 -5.24 10.28
N SER A 77 -14.79 -5.68 9.16
CA SER A 77 -14.02 -6.16 8.02
C SER A 77 -14.32 -5.35 6.77
N LEU A 78 -13.32 -5.28 5.90
CA LEU A 78 -13.35 -4.53 4.66
C LEU A 78 -13.02 -5.48 3.52
N TYR A 79 -13.80 -5.41 2.45
CA TYR A 79 -13.57 -6.18 1.24
C TYR A 79 -13.06 -5.23 0.16
N PHE A 80 -11.82 -5.47 -0.24
CA PHE A 80 -11.12 -4.70 -1.27
C PHE A 80 -10.93 -5.54 -2.53
N GLU A 81 -10.65 -4.86 -3.63
CA GLU A 81 -10.04 -5.44 -4.82
C GLU A 81 -8.76 -6.22 -4.44
N TYR A 82 -8.61 -7.42 -4.99
CA TYR A 82 -7.31 -8.08 -5.02
C TYR A 82 -6.43 -7.44 -6.09
N VAL A 83 -5.49 -6.59 -5.66
CA VAL A 83 -4.56 -5.91 -6.56
C VAL A 83 -3.50 -6.91 -7.02
N LYS A 84 -3.58 -7.33 -8.29
CA LYS A 84 -2.54 -8.16 -8.93
C LYS A 84 -1.27 -7.33 -9.07
N GLY A 85 -0.16 -7.80 -8.54
CA GLY A 85 1.11 -7.08 -8.57
C GLY A 85 2.06 -7.51 -7.44
N CYS A 86 3.31 -7.10 -7.53
CA CYS A 86 4.28 -7.17 -6.44
C CYS A 86 4.29 -5.88 -5.62
N THR A 87 4.60 -5.99 -4.32
CA THR A 87 4.89 -4.81 -3.49
C THR A 87 6.23 -4.21 -3.89
N ILE A 88 6.43 -2.90 -3.70
CA ILE A 88 7.72 -2.26 -3.95
C ILE A 88 8.82 -2.89 -3.09
N ASN A 89 8.53 -3.23 -1.83
CA ASN A 89 9.42 -4.00 -0.95
C ASN A 89 9.88 -5.32 -1.60
N PHE A 90 8.95 -6.09 -2.16
CA PHE A 90 9.28 -7.34 -2.84
C PHE A 90 10.10 -7.11 -4.11
N ILE A 91 9.75 -6.08 -4.89
CA ILE A 91 10.49 -5.72 -6.12
C ILE A 91 11.94 -5.36 -5.80
N LEU A 92 12.16 -4.43 -4.88
CA LEU A 92 13.50 -3.96 -4.53
C LEU A 92 14.41 -5.07 -3.99
N LYS A 93 13.86 -6.12 -3.37
CA LYS A 93 14.62 -7.27 -2.86
C LYS A 93 14.99 -8.31 -3.91
N ASN A 94 14.24 -8.38 -5.01
CA ASN A 94 14.34 -9.48 -5.98
C ASN A 94 14.79 -9.02 -7.38
N LEU A 95 15.00 -7.71 -7.56
CA LEU A 95 15.57 -7.17 -8.79
C LEU A 95 17.05 -7.52 -8.91
N LYS A 96 17.48 -7.93 -10.11
CA LYS A 96 18.90 -8.11 -10.42
C LYS A 96 19.61 -6.77 -10.61
N GLU A 97 18.95 -5.84 -11.29
CA GLU A 97 19.45 -4.51 -11.60
C GLU A 97 18.51 -3.46 -11.00
N TYR A 98 19.10 -2.41 -10.44
CA TYR A 98 18.34 -1.33 -9.82
C TYR A 98 17.65 -0.47 -10.90
N GLU A 99 16.34 -0.31 -10.78
CA GLU A 99 15.54 0.56 -11.64
C GLU A 99 15.31 1.92 -10.93
N PRO A 100 16.05 2.98 -11.28
CA PRO A 100 15.98 4.28 -10.60
C PRO A 100 14.61 4.97 -10.75
N LYS A 101 13.79 4.57 -11.72
CA LYS A 101 12.47 5.16 -11.92
C LYS A 101 11.44 4.71 -10.88
N ILE A 102 11.67 3.59 -10.20
CA ILE A 102 10.76 3.12 -9.14
C ILE A 102 10.68 4.13 -7.97
N PRO A 103 11.79 4.56 -7.34
CA PRO A 103 11.75 5.59 -6.31
C PRO A 103 11.13 6.91 -6.77
N ILE A 104 11.35 7.31 -8.03
CA ILE A 104 10.76 8.52 -8.59
C ILE A 104 9.23 8.38 -8.61
N CYS A 105 8.69 7.26 -9.10
CA CYS A 105 7.24 6.98 -9.05
C CYS A 105 6.68 7.01 -7.62
N VAL A 106 7.40 6.39 -6.67
CA VAL A 106 7.00 6.39 -5.26
C VAL A 106 6.93 7.82 -4.71
N GLY A 107 7.96 8.64 -4.96
CA GLY A 107 8.00 10.04 -4.54
C GLY A 107 6.90 10.88 -5.19
N MET A 108 6.63 10.69 -6.48
CA MET A 108 5.54 11.38 -7.19
C MET A 108 4.17 11.06 -6.59
N VAL A 109 3.90 9.81 -6.22
CA VAL A 109 2.64 9.43 -5.57
C VAL A 109 2.53 10.06 -4.19
N LEU A 110 3.60 10.04 -3.39
CA LEU A 110 3.58 10.69 -2.07
C LEU A 110 3.35 12.20 -2.19
N ALA A 111 4.00 12.85 -3.15
CA ALA A 111 3.77 14.28 -3.43
C ALA A 111 2.31 14.56 -3.78
N LYS A 112 1.67 13.73 -4.62
CA LYS A 112 0.23 13.85 -4.94
C LYS A 112 -0.64 13.71 -3.68
N ILE A 113 -0.32 12.77 -2.78
CA ILE A 113 -1.02 12.60 -1.50
C ILE A 113 -0.88 13.88 -0.64
N HIS A 114 0.34 14.39 -0.47
CA HIS A 114 0.63 15.58 0.34
C HIS A 114 0.04 16.87 -0.23
N ASN A 115 -0.03 17.01 -1.56
CA ASN A 115 -0.72 18.11 -2.23
C ASN A 115 -2.23 18.09 -1.97
N GLY A 116 -2.81 16.92 -1.70
CA GLY A 116 -4.18 16.76 -1.21
C GLY A 116 -4.40 17.07 0.28
N ASN A 117 -3.35 17.53 0.99
CA ASN A 117 -3.28 17.70 2.45
C ASN A 117 -3.70 16.43 3.21
N ILE A 118 -3.23 15.28 2.72
CA ILE A 118 -3.40 13.98 3.34
C ILE A 118 -2.03 13.50 3.79
N ILE A 119 -1.99 12.91 4.97
CA ILE A 119 -0.83 12.21 5.51
C ILE A 119 -1.18 10.73 5.54
N HIS A 120 -0.30 9.89 5.01
CA HIS A 120 -0.54 8.45 5.00
C HIS A 120 -0.40 7.87 6.41
N GLY A 121 0.65 8.29 7.13
CA GLY A 121 0.97 7.86 8.50
C GLY A 121 1.68 6.51 8.60
N ASP A 122 1.89 5.83 7.47
CA ASP A 122 2.64 4.56 7.37
C ASP A 122 3.12 4.34 5.92
N TYR A 123 3.69 5.38 5.29
CA TYR A 123 4.08 5.33 3.89
C TYR A 123 5.36 4.51 3.68
N THR A 124 5.21 3.19 3.61
CA THR A 124 6.31 2.22 3.47
C THR A 124 6.26 1.52 2.12
N THR A 125 7.39 0.97 1.66
CA THR A 125 7.45 0.21 0.39
C THR A 125 6.60 -1.08 0.39
N SER A 126 6.18 -1.56 1.55
CA SER A 126 5.24 -2.71 1.66
C SER A 126 3.79 -2.32 1.41
N ASN A 127 3.46 -1.04 1.62
CA ASN A 127 2.11 -0.48 1.43
C ASN A 127 1.90 0.09 0.02
N LEU A 128 2.80 -0.25 -0.91
CA LEU A 128 2.77 0.16 -2.30
C LEU A 128 2.84 -1.08 -3.19
N ILE A 129 1.86 -1.26 -4.07
CA ILE A 129 1.78 -2.39 -5.02
C ILE A 129 1.88 -1.84 -6.44
N LEU A 130 2.87 -2.30 -7.20
CA LEU A 130 2.96 -1.98 -8.62
C LEU A 130 1.99 -2.88 -9.40
N ARG A 131 0.91 -2.32 -9.93
CA ARG A 131 -0.16 -3.13 -10.55
C ARG A 131 0.34 -3.89 -11.76
N ASN A 132 -0.15 -5.12 -11.90
CA ASN A 132 0.18 -6.08 -12.95
C ASN A 132 1.67 -6.46 -13.02
N SER A 133 2.48 -6.07 -12.03
CA SER A 133 3.87 -6.47 -12.00
C SER A 133 4.05 -7.90 -11.50
N PHE A 134 5.07 -8.56 -12.01
CA PHE A 134 5.59 -9.79 -11.44
C PHE A 134 7.09 -9.90 -11.73
N ILE A 135 7.79 -10.74 -10.95
CA ILE A 135 9.22 -10.96 -11.13
C ILE A 135 9.43 -12.39 -11.62
N GLN A 136 10.17 -12.51 -12.71
CA GLN A 136 10.60 -13.80 -13.26
C GLN A 136 12.08 -13.71 -13.60
N GLN A 137 12.89 -14.65 -13.10
CA GLN A 137 14.35 -14.64 -13.27
C GLN A 137 14.96 -13.27 -12.90
N ASN A 138 14.48 -12.66 -11.82
CA ASN A 138 14.92 -11.36 -11.29
C ASN A 138 14.69 -10.16 -12.23
N ASN A 139 13.89 -10.33 -13.30
CA ASN A 139 13.42 -9.26 -14.16
C ASN A 139 11.99 -8.88 -13.80
N LEU A 140 11.70 -7.57 -13.80
CA LEU A 140 10.37 -7.03 -13.56
C LEU A 140 9.57 -6.98 -14.86
N LEU A 141 8.45 -7.70 -14.89
CA LEU A 141 7.62 -7.90 -16.08
C LEU A 141 6.19 -7.41 -15.83
N ASP A 142 5.46 -7.12 -16.91
CA ASP A 142 4.07 -6.67 -16.90
C ASP A 142 3.12 -7.77 -17.41
N LEU A 143 2.21 -8.21 -16.54
CA LEU A 143 1.18 -9.22 -16.84
C LEU A 143 0.20 -8.76 -17.92
N LYS A 144 0.01 -7.45 -18.14
CA LYS A 144 -0.90 -6.96 -19.18
C LYS A 144 -0.28 -7.00 -20.57
N ASN A 145 1.04 -6.88 -20.67
CA ASN A 145 1.76 -6.72 -21.92
C ASN A 145 2.52 -8.00 -22.29
N ASN A 146 1.83 -9.15 -22.30
CA ASN A 146 2.41 -10.45 -22.66
C ASN A 146 3.75 -10.75 -21.97
N ASN A 147 3.89 -10.37 -20.69
CA ASN A 147 5.10 -10.58 -19.91
C ASN A 147 6.34 -9.82 -20.45
N SER A 148 6.13 -8.70 -21.13
CA SER A 148 7.22 -7.78 -21.49
C SER A 148 7.83 -7.12 -20.24
N PRO A 149 9.04 -6.54 -20.34
CA PRO A 149 9.59 -5.69 -19.29
C PRO A 149 8.59 -4.61 -18.86
N TYR A 150 8.52 -4.34 -17.56
CA TYR A 150 7.62 -3.32 -17.03
C TYR A 150 8.06 -1.94 -17.52
N ASN A 151 7.14 -1.21 -18.15
CA ASN A 151 7.49 0.05 -18.79
C ASN A 151 7.40 1.23 -17.81
N PHE A 152 8.53 1.92 -17.64
CA PHE A 152 8.64 3.17 -16.88
C PHE A 152 8.96 4.39 -17.79
N SER A 153 8.67 4.34 -19.09
CA SER A 153 8.87 5.48 -19.99
C SER A 153 7.97 6.65 -19.63
N ASP A 154 6.75 6.37 -19.19
CA ASP A 154 5.75 7.35 -18.78
C ASP A 154 5.37 7.13 -17.31
N LEU A 155 6.06 7.84 -16.44
CA LEU A 155 5.92 7.71 -14.97
C LEU A 155 4.55 8.15 -14.47
N GLU A 156 3.85 9.02 -15.19
CA GLU A 156 2.50 9.47 -14.77
C GLU A 156 1.44 8.39 -14.95
N ASN A 157 1.66 7.50 -15.93
CA ASN A 157 0.76 6.39 -16.22
C ASN A 157 1.09 5.10 -15.47
N VAL A 158 2.23 5.04 -14.77
CA VAL A 158 2.56 3.92 -13.87
C VAL A 158 1.51 3.79 -12.78
N LYS A 159 0.86 2.62 -12.74
CA LYS A 159 -0.21 2.33 -11.77
C LYS A 159 0.37 1.76 -10.48
N LEU A 160 0.76 2.68 -9.59
CA LEU A 160 1.25 2.37 -8.26
C LEU A 160 0.11 2.49 -7.24
N CYS A 161 -0.40 1.34 -6.82
CA CYS A 161 -1.54 1.23 -5.93
C CYS A 161 -1.10 1.41 -4.46
N VAL A 162 -1.68 2.38 -3.78
CA VAL A 162 -1.43 2.66 -2.36
C VAL A 162 -2.46 1.94 -1.49
N ILE A 163 -2.00 1.30 -0.42
CA ILE A 163 -2.84 0.51 0.49
C ILE A 163 -2.56 0.85 1.96
N ASP A 164 -3.45 0.42 2.85
CA ASP A 164 -3.36 0.57 4.31
C ASP A 164 -3.43 2.02 4.83
N PHE A 165 -4.63 2.58 4.80
CA PHE A 165 -4.89 3.94 5.29
C PHE A 165 -5.36 3.97 6.75
N GLY A 166 -5.14 2.92 7.52
CA GLY A 166 -5.63 2.82 8.90
C GLY A 166 -5.14 3.96 9.81
N LEU A 167 -3.96 4.52 9.51
CA LEU A 167 -3.33 5.60 10.27
C LEU A 167 -3.40 6.97 9.58
N SER A 168 -4.03 7.06 8.42
CA SER A 168 -4.08 8.30 7.64
C SER A 168 -4.92 9.38 8.31
N PHE A 169 -4.54 10.64 8.07
CA PHE A 169 -5.23 11.81 8.60
C PHE A 169 -5.08 13.01 7.64
N LEU A 170 -5.84 14.09 7.90
CA LEU A 170 -5.73 15.33 7.14
C LEU A 170 -4.79 16.27 7.86
N SER A 171 -3.80 16.81 7.16
CA SER A 171 -2.90 17.83 7.67
C SER A 171 -2.26 18.61 6.53
N SER A 172 -2.10 19.91 6.74
CA SER A 172 -1.30 20.79 5.88
C SER A 172 0.09 21.06 6.46
N SER A 173 0.36 20.60 7.70
CA SER A 173 1.65 20.79 8.38
C SER A 173 2.79 20.19 7.56
N ILE A 174 3.91 20.90 7.54
CA ILE A 174 5.14 20.47 6.87
C ILE A 174 5.80 19.37 7.69
N GLU A 175 5.69 19.42 9.02
CA GLU A 175 6.20 18.42 9.95
C GLU A 175 5.56 17.05 9.69
N ASP A 176 4.22 16.99 9.56
CA ASP A 176 3.55 15.73 9.28
C ASP A 176 3.95 15.14 7.92
N LYS A 177 4.12 15.99 6.90
CA LYS A 177 4.61 15.59 5.57
C LYS A 177 6.04 15.07 5.66
N ALA A 178 6.90 15.74 6.44
CA ALA A 178 8.28 15.34 6.68
C ALA A 178 8.36 13.99 7.42
N VAL A 179 7.42 13.70 8.33
CA VAL A 179 7.35 12.40 9.01
C VAL A 179 7.06 11.26 8.03
N ASP A 180 6.10 11.43 7.10
CA ASP A 180 5.84 10.44 6.04
C ASP A 180 7.10 10.18 5.18
N LEU A 181 7.78 11.25 4.75
CA LEU A 181 9.03 11.16 4.01
C LEU A 181 10.12 10.43 4.80
N PHE A 182 10.22 10.70 6.10
CA PHE A 182 11.19 10.06 6.98
C PHE A 182 10.89 8.57 7.20
N VAL A 183 9.62 8.18 7.29
CA VAL A 183 9.20 6.77 7.34
C VAL A 183 9.62 6.06 6.05
N LEU A 184 9.33 6.66 4.89
CA LEU A 184 9.75 6.12 3.60
C LEU A 184 11.27 5.96 3.53
N LEU A 185 12.03 7.00 3.89
CA LEU A 185 13.49 6.98 3.91
C LEU A 185 14.04 5.87 4.81
N LYS A 186 13.47 5.69 6.01
CA LYS A 186 13.85 4.59 6.91
C LYS A 186 13.60 3.23 6.29
N THR A 187 12.44 3.06 5.64
CA THR A 187 12.14 1.79 4.98
C THR A 187 13.15 1.51 3.88
N ILE A 188 13.44 2.48 3.01
CA ILE A 188 14.45 2.37 1.95
C ILE A 188 15.82 2.04 2.53
N LYS A 189 16.30 2.77 3.55
CA LYS A 189 17.59 2.50 4.22
C LYS A 189 17.69 1.09 4.80
N SER A 190 16.59 0.51 5.27
CA SER A 190 16.59 -0.87 5.79
C SER A 190 16.82 -1.93 4.72
N PHE A 191 16.62 -1.61 3.43
CA PHE A 191 17.02 -2.47 2.30
C PHE A 191 18.49 -2.33 1.94
N HIS A 192 19.07 -1.16 2.19
CA HIS A 192 20.41 -0.80 1.70
C HIS A 192 21.57 -1.44 2.47
N SER A 193 21.33 -2.31 3.45
CA SER A 193 22.40 -3.18 3.97
C SER A 193 22.97 -4.11 2.88
N GLU A 194 22.26 -4.34 1.77
CA GLU A 194 22.69 -5.16 0.63
C GLU A 194 23.02 -4.37 -0.65
N PHE A 195 22.70 -3.07 -0.73
CA PHE A 195 22.97 -2.21 -1.91
C PHE A 195 23.50 -0.82 -1.50
N PRO A 196 24.81 -0.67 -1.23
CA PRO A 196 25.35 0.51 -0.57
C PRO A 196 25.44 1.80 -1.41
N SER A 197 25.33 1.76 -2.74
CA SER A 197 25.92 2.81 -3.60
C SER A 197 24.97 3.61 -4.51
N LEU A 198 23.65 3.49 -4.43
CA LEU A 198 22.76 3.95 -5.52
C LEU A 198 21.75 5.08 -5.22
N VAL A 199 21.75 5.69 -4.03
CA VAL A 199 20.75 6.74 -3.70
C VAL A 199 21.36 8.03 -3.11
N ILE A 200 22.69 8.12 -2.98
CA ILE A 200 23.37 9.33 -2.44
C ILE A 200 24.38 9.92 -3.45
N ALA A 201 24.31 9.55 -4.73
CA ALA A 201 25.06 10.23 -5.79
C ALA A 201 24.18 11.31 -6.45
#